data_AF-A0A178KI01-F1
#
_entry.id   AF-A0A178KI01-F1
#
_cell.length_a   1.000
_cell.length_b   1.000
_cell.length_c   1.000
_cell.angle_alpha   90.00
_cell.angle_beta   90.00
_cell.angle_gamma   90.00
#
_symmetry.space_group_name_H-M   'P 1'
#
loop_
_entity.id
_entity.type
_entity.pdbx_description
1 polymer ?
#
loop_
_entity_poly.entity_id
_entity_poly.type
_entity_poly.pdbx_seq_one_letter_code
_entity_poly.pdbx_strand_id
1 'polypeptide(L)'
;MTNSVSSNRSEKYNIAAFFSGVGGIELGFEQTNEFRVVYANEFDKYARQTYQLNHPDTYLDGRDIHDVQPEDIPAERVDVIMGGFPCQAFSIAGYRKGFDDDRGDLFFELLRMIEGCKPRAIFIENVKNMVGHDHGNTFKVIREALTENNYFIKWKVLNGKDYGNIPQNRERIYIVGFDTKEAYDLFEFPEEIKLTTSLQDVINFGDKLDEVYYYREGKQNFYDQLKFEVTSQDTVYQWRRQYVRENKNGVVPTLTANMGTGGHNVPLILTDSGEIRKLTPKETFNVQGYPKSFKIPEGVSNGQLYKQAGNSVVVPVIKRIAENVAKALNDSQGQSQLNRSGKFAIIYTKMNGQFEGQSYVKDFVNSYDQALEKIKSYDDGLALLSGEDYLKLVKKRGNLEFYSIN
;
A
#
# COMPACT_ATOMS: atom_id res chain seq x y z
N MET A 1 8.95 -15.55 -46.96
CA MET A 1 7.72 -15.43 -46.14
C MET A 1 8.13 -15.07 -44.73
N THR A 2 8.19 -13.79 -44.43
CA THR A 2 8.48 -13.27 -43.08
C THR A 2 7.14 -12.89 -42.47
N ASN A 3 6.64 -13.75 -41.58
CA ASN A 3 5.45 -13.45 -40.80
C ASN A 3 5.80 -12.32 -39.81
N SER A 4 5.35 -11.12 -40.17
CA SER A 4 5.17 -10.00 -39.25
C SER A 4 4.13 -10.42 -38.22
N VAL A 5 4.57 -10.63 -36.97
CA VAL A 5 3.66 -10.74 -35.84
C VAL A 5 3.33 -9.30 -35.45
N SER A 6 2.19 -8.80 -35.93
CA SER A 6 1.65 -7.52 -35.48
C SER A 6 1.25 -7.65 -34.01
N SER A 7 2.03 -7.08 -33.09
CA SER A 7 1.59 -6.89 -31.70
C SER A 7 0.58 -5.74 -31.64
N ASN A 8 -0.68 -6.01 -32.01
CA ASN A 8 -1.81 -5.12 -31.76
C ASN A 8 -2.15 -5.15 -30.25
N ARG A 9 -1.45 -4.39 -29.41
CA ARG A 9 -1.93 -4.11 -28.05
C ARG A 9 -2.10 -2.61 -27.88
N SER A 10 -3.34 -2.16 -28.09
CA SER A 10 -3.73 -0.74 -28.10
C SER A 10 -4.39 -0.29 -26.79
N GLU A 11 -4.71 -1.20 -25.86
CA GLU A 11 -5.51 -0.85 -24.69
C GLU A 11 -4.76 -1.08 -23.37
N LYS A 12 -4.70 -0.01 -22.58
CA LYS A 12 -4.21 -0.01 -21.20
C LYS A 12 -5.23 -0.70 -20.28
N TYR A 13 -4.76 -1.31 -19.21
CA TYR A 13 -5.60 -1.88 -18.16
C TYR A 13 -6.33 -0.79 -17.38
N ASN A 14 -7.64 -0.97 -17.17
CA ASN A 14 -8.49 -0.04 -16.43
C ASN A 14 -8.35 -0.24 -14.92
N ILE A 15 -7.98 0.83 -14.22
CA ILE A 15 -7.90 0.85 -12.75
C ILE A 15 -9.13 1.53 -12.15
N ALA A 16 -9.74 0.88 -11.16
CA ALA A 16 -10.57 1.54 -10.15
C ALA A 16 -9.80 1.61 -8.82
N ALA A 17 -9.52 2.83 -8.36
CA ALA A 17 -8.76 3.09 -7.15
C ALA A 17 -9.68 3.57 -6.02
N PHE A 18 -9.43 3.07 -4.81
CA PHE A 18 -10.17 3.43 -3.60
C PHE A 18 -9.20 3.89 -2.52
N PHE A 19 -9.64 4.82 -1.66
CA PHE A 19 -8.77 5.47 -0.66
C PHE A 19 -7.58 6.16 -1.33
N SER A 20 -7.87 6.84 -2.45
CA SER A 20 -6.87 7.36 -3.39
C SER A 20 -5.91 8.38 -2.78
N GLY A 21 -6.29 9.06 -1.70
CA GLY A 21 -5.50 10.11 -1.10
C GLY A 21 -5.16 11.19 -2.13
N VAL A 22 -3.87 11.31 -2.45
CA VAL A 22 -3.37 12.25 -3.47
C VAL A 22 -2.92 11.59 -4.77
N GLY A 23 -3.22 10.30 -4.97
CA GLY A 23 -2.93 9.58 -6.21
C GLY A 23 -1.58 8.88 -6.26
N GLY A 24 -0.97 8.57 -5.12
CA GLY A 24 0.40 8.02 -5.08
C GLY A 24 0.53 6.60 -5.61
N ILE A 25 -0.48 5.75 -5.38
CA ILE A 25 -0.46 4.37 -5.89
C ILE A 25 -0.71 4.40 -7.39
N GLU A 26 -1.75 5.13 -7.78
CA GLU A 26 -2.18 5.40 -9.14
C GLU A 26 -1.02 5.91 -10.00
N LEU A 27 -0.32 6.94 -9.53
CA LEU A 27 0.83 7.51 -10.22
C LEU A 27 1.93 6.46 -10.47
N GLY A 28 2.17 5.55 -9.52
CA GLY A 28 3.12 4.45 -9.71
C GLY A 28 2.71 3.51 -10.84
N PHE A 29 1.42 3.16 -10.91
CA PHE A 29 0.88 2.32 -11.99
C PHE A 29 0.85 3.05 -13.34
N GLU A 30 0.40 4.30 -13.40
CA GLU A 30 0.32 5.07 -14.65
C GLU A 30 1.71 5.33 -15.26
N GLN A 31 2.76 5.45 -14.43
CA GLN A 31 4.15 5.59 -14.87
C GLN A 31 4.71 4.39 -15.64
N THR A 32 4.06 3.22 -15.59
CA THR A 32 4.44 2.07 -16.43
C THR A 32 3.92 2.21 -17.86
N ASN A 33 2.97 3.11 -18.09
CA ASN A 33 2.22 3.29 -19.34
C ASN A 33 1.32 2.09 -19.73
N GLU A 34 1.21 1.06 -18.89
CA GLU A 34 0.37 -0.13 -19.13
C GLU A 34 -1.03 0.01 -18.52
N PHE A 35 -1.21 0.96 -17.60
CA PHE A 35 -2.46 1.18 -16.88
C PHE A 35 -3.02 2.60 -17.08
N ARG A 36 -4.33 2.74 -16.91
CA ARG A 36 -5.03 4.03 -16.83
C ARG A 36 -6.05 4.01 -15.71
N VAL A 37 -6.14 5.09 -14.94
CA VAL A 37 -7.16 5.22 -13.89
C VAL A 37 -8.47 5.71 -14.50
N VAL A 38 -9.49 4.86 -14.47
CA VAL A 38 -10.84 5.19 -14.97
C VAL A 38 -11.76 5.67 -13.85
N TYR A 39 -11.42 5.35 -12.60
CA TYR A 39 -12.18 5.72 -11.42
C TYR A 39 -11.27 5.82 -10.20
N ALA A 40 -11.48 6.86 -9.40
CA ALA A 40 -10.83 7.07 -8.11
C ALA A 40 -11.86 7.47 -7.05
N ASN A 41 -11.73 6.95 -5.83
CA ASN A 41 -12.58 7.33 -4.70
C ASN A 41 -11.74 7.87 -3.53
N GLU A 42 -12.07 9.08 -3.08
CA GLU A 42 -11.44 9.73 -1.92
C GLU A 42 -12.42 10.64 -1.20
N PHE A 43 -12.69 10.35 0.07
CA PHE A 43 -13.66 11.10 0.87
C PHE A 43 -13.11 12.47 1.35
N ASP A 44 -11.82 12.55 1.74
CA ASP A 44 -11.21 13.75 2.30
C ASP A 44 -11.14 14.88 1.26
N LYS A 45 -11.89 15.95 1.52
CA LYS A 45 -12.01 17.10 0.62
C LYS A 45 -10.66 17.75 0.26
N TYR A 46 -9.67 17.74 1.15
CA TYR A 46 -8.38 18.38 0.89
C TYR A 46 -7.49 17.45 0.06
N ALA A 47 -7.55 16.14 0.32
CA ALA A 47 -6.88 15.15 -0.51
C ALA A 47 -7.41 15.19 -1.95
N ARG A 48 -8.73 15.28 -2.12
CA ARG A 48 -9.36 15.46 -3.45
C ARG A 48 -8.89 16.69 -4.21
N GLN A 49 -8.70 17.83 -3.53
CA GLN A 49 -8.16 19.03 -4.17
C GLN A 49 -6.76 18.78 -4.74
N THR A 50 -5.89 18.14 -3.97
CA THR A 50 -4.54 17.75 -4.43
C THR A 50 -4.61 16.71 -5.55
N TYR A 51 -5.49 15.72 -5.44
CA TYR A 51 -5.69 14.68 -6.43
C TYR A 51 -6.11 15.27 -7.79
N GLN A 52 -7.21 16.03 -7.83
CA GLN A 52 -7.74 16.61 -9.07
C GLN A 52 -6.75 17.56 -9.75
N LEU A 53 -5.92 18.26 -8.97
CA LEU A 53 -4.89 19.14 -9.52
C LEU A 53 -3.80 18.38 -10.30
N ASN A 54 -3.55 17.12 -9.93
CA ASN A 54 -2.52 16.27 -10.53
C ASN A 54 -3.09 15.22 -11.50
N HIS A 55 -4.37 14.88 -11.37
CA HIS A 55 -5.09 13.91 -12.20
C HIS A 55 -6.41 14.54 -12.71
N PRO A 56 -6.34 15.58 -13.56
CA PRO A 56 -7.52 16.37 -13.93
C PRO A 56 -8.55 15.60 -14.76
N ASP A 57 -8.12 14.57 -15.48
CA ASP A 57 -8.95 13.80 -16.40
C ASP A 57 -9.56 12.54 -15.75
N THR A 58 -9.21 12.24 -14.50
CA THR A 58 -9.71 11.08 -13.77
C THR A 58 -11.08 11.38 -13.15
N TYR A 59 -12.02 10.44 -13.27
CA TYR A 59 -13.29 10.51 -12.55
C TYR A 59 -13.03 10.30 -11.05
N LEU A 60 -13.20 11.37 -10.27
CA LEU A 60 -12.95 11.38 -8.81
C LEU A 60 -14.27 11.44 -8.04
N ASP A 61 -14.64 10.32 -7.42
CA ASP A 61 -15.78 10.21 -6.54
C ASP A 61 -15.43 10.62 -5.10
N GLY A 62 -16.14 11.62 -4.59
CA GLY A 62 -15.94 12.14 -3.24
C GLY A 62 -16.88 11.58 -2.18
N ARG A 63 -17.75 10.64 -2.54
CA ARG A 63 -18.65 9.95 -1.60
C ARG A 63 -17.87 9.03 -0.67
N ASP A 64 -18.46 8.73 0.48
CA ASP A 64 -17.98 7.65 1.33
C ASP A 64 -18.11 6.32 0.55
N ILE A 65 -17.14 5.41 0.68
CA ILE A 65 -17.13 4.14 -0.05
C ILE A 65 -18.39 3.30 0.25
N HIS A 66 -18.98 3.44 1.43
CA HIS A 66 -20.24 2.79 1.81
C HIS A 66 -21.40 3.17 0.87
N ASP A 67 -21.38 4.38 0.32
CA ASP A 67 -22.42 4.91 -0.58
C ASP A 67 -22.12 4.64 -2.07
N VAL A 68 -20.96 4.05 -2.37
CA VAL A 68 -20.50 3.77 -3.74
C VAL A 68 -20.80 2.31 -4.08
N GLN A 69 -21.39 2.04 -5.24
CA GLN A 69 -21.62 0.68 -5.74
C GLN A 69 -20.73 0.33 -6.94
N PRO A 70 -20.42 -0.96 -7.18
CA PRO A 70 -19.66 -1.41 -8.36
C PRO A 70 -20.20 -0.85 -9.68
N GLU A 71 -21.52 -0.73 -9.79
CA GLU A 71 -22.23 -0.25 -10.98
C GLU A 71 -22.08 1.27 -11.20
N ASP A 72 -21.65 2.01 -10.19
CA ASP A 72 -21.40 3.46 -10.30
C ASP A 72 -20.09 3.78 -11.06
N ILE A 73 -19.21 2.79 -11.25
CA ILE A 73 -17.94 2.98 -11.93
C ILE A 73 -18.20 3.21 -13.43
N PRO A 74 -17.80 4.37 -14.00
CA PRO A 74 -18.12 4.74 -15.38
C PRO A 74 -17.16 4.06 -16.39
N ALA A 75 -17.03 2.74 -16.32
CA ALA A 75 -16.20 1.95 -17.21
C ALA A 75 -16.86 0.61 -17.52
N GLU A 76 -16.81 0.19 -18.79
CA GLU A 76 -17.35 -1.10 -19.23
C GLU A 76 -16.61 -2.30 -18.59
N ARG A 77 -15.36 -2.07 -18.15
CA ARG A 77 -14.49 -3.08 -17.56
C ARG A 77 -13.54 -2.46 -16.56
N VAL A 78 -13.35 -3.14 -15.43
CA VAL A 78 -12.29 -2.86 -14.46
C VAL A 78 -11.33 -4.04 -14.45
N ASP A 79 -10.06 -3.79 -14.79
CA ASP A 79 -9.02 -4.81 -14.81
C ASP A 79 -8.28 -4.93 -13.48
N VAL A 80 -8.13 -3.81 -12.78
CA VAL A 80 -7.38 -3.73 -11.54
C VAL A 80 -8.18 -2.94 -10.52
N ILE A 81 -8.35 -3.50 -9.31
CA ILE A 81 -8.77 -2.73 -8.15
C ILE A 81 -7.58 -2.52 -7.23
N MET A 82 -7.43 -1.29 -6.74
CA MET A 82 -6.39 -0.96 -5.78
C MET A 82 -6.91 -0.17 -4.59
N GLY A 83 -6.26 -0.32 -3.43
CA GLY A 83 -6.59 0.50 -2.26
C GLY A 83 -5.56 0.48 -1.14
N GLY A 84 -5.44 1.64 -0.47
CA GLY A 84 -4.64 1.85 0.73
C GLY A 84 -5.51 2.25 1.92
N PHE A 85 -6.36 1.34 2.39
CA PHE A 85 -7.36 1.65 3.41
C PHE A 85 -6.74 1.93 4.80
N PRO A 86 -7.35 2.79 5.62
CA PRO A 86 -6.98 2.98 7.02
C PRO A 86 -6.98 1.65 7.82
N CYS A 87 -5.86 1.31 8.44
CA CYS A 87 -5.71 0.07 9.22
C CYS A 87 -6.51 0.12 10.54
N GLN A 88 -7.52 -0.75 10.68
CA GLN A 88 -8.31 -0.95 11.92
C GLN A 88 -8.29 -2.45 12.33
N ALA A 89 -8.87 -2.81 13.48
CA ALA A 89 -8.98 -4.21 13.94
C ALA A 89 -10.24 -4.87 13.39
N PHE A 90 -10.18 -6.16 13.02
CA PHE A 90 -11.24 -6.87 12.28
C PHE A 90 -11.63 -8.21 12.92
N SER A 91 -12.85 -8.70 12.65
CA SER A 91 -13.35 -10.01 13.10
C SER A 91 -14.16 -10.74 12.01
N ILE A 92 -13.90 -12.04 11.82
CA ILE A 92 -14.60 -12.91 10.84
C ILE A 92 -16.09 -13.04 11.16
N ALA A 93 -16.46 -13.02 12.44
CA ALA A 93 -17.86 -13.13 12.87
C ALA A 93 -18.71 -11.91 12.49
N GLY A 94 -18.09 -10.74 12.31
CA GLY A 94 -18.74 -9.55 11.76
C GLY A 94 -19.02 -9.72 10.27
N TYR A 95 -18.03 -10.16 9.50
CA TYR A 95 -18.16 -10.41 8.06
C TYR A 95 -19.26 -11.44 7.72
N ARG A 96 -19.29 -12.59 8.43
CA ARG A 96 -20.23 -13.69 8.12
C ARG A 96 -21.68 -13.44 8.57
N LYS A 97 -21.96 -12.40 9.37
CA LYS A 97 -23.30 -12.12 9.91
C LYS A 97 -24.17 -11.22 9.04
N GLY A 98 -23.66 -10.75 7.89
CA GLY A 98 -24.31 -9.69 7.13
C GLY A 98 -24.10 -8.34 7.82
N PHE A 99 -24.07 -7.28 7.03
CA PHE A 99 -23.65 -5.92 7.37
C PHE A 99 -24.61 -5.18 8.33
N ASP A 100 -24.86 -5.71 9.52
CA ASP A 100 -25.67 -5.07 10.58
C ASP A 100 -24.81 -4.36 11.65
N ASP A 101 -23.49 -4.22 11.47
CA ASP A 101 -22.64 -3.39 12.34
C ASP A 101 -22.43 -2.03 11.65
N ASP A 102 -22.92 -0.95 12.28
CA ASP A 102 -22.82 0.47 11.85
C ASP A 102 -21.35 0.97 11.68
N ARG A 103 -20.37 0.09 11.88
CA ARG A 103 -18.94 0.30 11.65
C ARG A 103 -18.51 -0.60 10.50
N GLY A 104 -18.98 -0.30 9.29
CA GLY A 104 -18.51 -0.92 8.07
C GLY A 104 -16.98 -0.81 8.00
N ASP A 105 -16.31 -1.94 8.08
CA ASP A 105 -14.86 -2.00 8.03
C ASP A 105 -14.42 -1.78 6.58
N LEU A 106 -13.62 -0.73 6.37
CA LEU A 106 -13.20 -0.22 5.06
C LEU A 106 -12.54 -1.28 4.16
N PHE A 107 -11.93 -2.32 4.75
CA PHE A 107 -11.43 -3.45 3.96
C PHE A 107 -12.57 -4.26 3.33
N PHE A 108 -13.67 -4.50 4.04
CA PHE A 108 -14.83 -5.22 3.49
C PHE A 108 -15.59 -4.40 2.47
N GLU A 109 -15.58 -3.07 2.56
CA GLU A 109 -16.09 -2.21 1.49
C GLU A 109 -15.23 -2.32 0.22
N LEU A 110 -13.90 -2.36 0.36
CA LEU A 110 -13.03 -2.67 -0.77
C LEU A 110 -13.30 -4.07 -1.34
N LEU A 111 -13.53 -5.05 -0.47
CA LEU A 111 -13.87 -6.42 -0.87
C LEU A 111 -15.20 -6.47 -1.62
N ARG A 112 -16.22 -5.72 -1.20
CA ARG A 112 -17.50 -5.58 -1.91
C ARG A 112 -17.29 -5.06 -3.33
N MET A 113 -16.41 -4.08 -3.50
CA MET A 113 -16.04 -3.58 -4.83
C MET A 113 -15.29 -4.64 -5.66
N ILE A 114 -14.39 -5.40 -5.05
CA ILE A 114 -13.69 -6.53 -5.69
C ILE A 114 -14.68 -7.62 -6.15
N GLU A 115 -15.63 -8.01 -5.30
CA GLU A 115 -16.61 -9.05 -5.61
C GLU A 115 -17.57 -8.64 -6.73
N GLY A 116 -17.97 -7.36 -6.75
CA GLY A 116 -18.85 -6.81 -7.78
C GLY A 116 -18.15 -6.62 -9.12
N CYS A 117 -16.93 -6.08 -9.12
CA CYS A 117 -16.20 -5.78 -10.36
C CYS A 117 -15.43 -6.98 -10.93
N LYS A 118 -15.03 -7.93 -10.08
CA LYS A 118 -14.24 -9.12 -10.45
C LYS A 118 -12.98 -8.76 -11.28
N PRO A 119 -12.11 -7.86 -10.78
CA PRO A 119 -10.92 -7.44 -11.50
C PRO A 119 -9.96 -8.61 -11.72
N ARG A 120 -9.12 -8.51 -12.76
CA ARG A 120 -8.05 -9.48 -13.05
C ARG A 120 -6.93 -9.44 -12.02
N ALA A 121 -6.66 -8.27 -11.48
CA ALA A 121 -5.68 -8.10 -10.41
C ALA A 121 -6.21 -7.21 -9.28
N ILE A 122 -5.69 -7.46 -8.08
CA ILE A 122 -5.90 -6.64 -6.90
C ILE A 122 -4.56 -6.14 -6.38
N PHE A 123 -4.50 -4.90 -5.92
CA PHE A 123 -3.32 -4.31 -5.31
C PHE A 123 -3.68 -3.60 -4.01
N ILE A 124 -3.15 -4.07 -2.89
CA ILE A 124 -3.43 -3.49 -1.57
C ILE A 124 -2.11 -3.06 -0.92
N GLU A 125 -2.10 -1.85 -0.39
CA GLU A 125 -0.99 -1.31 0.41
C GLU A 125 -1.46 -1.09 1.85
N ASN A 126 -0.59 -1.40 2.82
CA ASN A 126 -0.85 -1.05 4.21
C ASN A 126 0.43 -0.93 5.06
N VAL A 127 0.28 -0.52 6.33
CA VAL A 127 1.38 -0.45 7.28
C VAL A 127 1.93 -1.83 7.61
N LYS A 128 3.26 -1.95 7.76
CA LYS A 128 3.95 -3.19 8.17
C LYS A 128 3.33 -3.84 9.41
N ASN A 129 2.86 -3.03 10.37
CA ASN A 129 2.30 -3.51 11.62
C ASN A 129 0.98 -4.26 11.46
N MET A 130 0.29 -4.17 10.31
CA MET A 130 -0.94 -4.91 10.02
C MET A 130 -0.75 -6.43 10.21
N VAL A 131 0.44 -6.94 9.89
CA VAL A 131 0.82 -8.35 10.05
C VAL A 131 0.82 -8.81 11.51
N GLY A 132 1.16 -7.93 12.45
CA GLY A 132 1.18 -8.23 13.88
C GLY A 132 -0.01 -7.69 14.66
N HIS A 133 -0.88 -6.92 13.98
CA HIS A 133 -2.02 -6.27 14.59
C HIS A 133 -3.06 -7.29 15.05
N ASP A 134 -3.72 -7.02 16.18
CA ASP A 134 -4.67 -7.95 16.81
C ASP A 134 -4.10 -9.39 16.92
N HIS A 135 -2.85 -9.50 17.40
CA HIS A 135 -2.12 -10.76 17.49
C HIS A 135 -1.97 -11.54 16.17
N GLY A 136 -2.03 -10.85 15.03
CA GLY A 136 -1.95 -11.42 13.67
C GLY A 136 -3.31 -11.74 13.05
N ASN A 137 -4.41 -11.53 13.78
CA ASN A 137 -5.75 -11.82 13.30
C ASN A 137 -6.18 -10.87 12.16
N THR A 138 -5.85 -9.58 12.22
CA THR A 138 -6.19 -8.60 11.16
C THR A 138 -5.73 -9.06 9.78
N PHE A 139 -4.44 -9.42 9.64
CA PHE A 139 -3.90 -9.89 8.37
C PHE A 139 -4.44 -11.27 7.97
N LYS A 140 -4.69 -12.17 8.94
CA LYS A 140 -5.35 -13.46 8.70
C LYS A 140 -6.69 -13.27 8.01
N VAL A 141 -7.53 -12.37 8.52
CA VAL A 141 -8.87 -12.08 7.96
C VAL A 141 -8.76 -11.55 6.54
N ILE A 142 -7.89 -10.58 6.29
CA ILE A 142 -7.67 -10.02 4.94
C ILE A 142 -7.24 -11.12 3.97
N ARG A 143 -6.22 -11.90 4.35
CA ARG A 143 -5.69 -12.99 3.51
C ARG A 143 -6.78 -13.99 3.15
N GLU A 144 -7.53 -14.44 4.14
CA GLU A 144 -8.62 -15.43 3.96
C GLU A 144 -9.76 -14.86 3.12
N ALA A 145 -10.17 -13.61 3.34
CA ALA A 145 -11.24 -13.00 2.56
C ALA A 145 -10.89 -12.82 1.08
N LEU A 146 -9.64 -12.47 0.76
CA LEU A 146 -9.15 -12.37 -0.62
C LEU A 146 -9.03 -13.74 -1.27
N THR A 147 -8.50 -14.75 -0.57
CA THR A 147 -8.35 -16.10 -1.13
C THR A 147 -9.67 -16.84 -1.23
N GLU A 148 -10.61 -16.67 -0.31
CA GLU A 148 -11.97 -17.21 -0.40
C GLU A 148 -12.76 -16.60 -1.56
N ASN A 149 -12.42 -15.37 -1.96
CA ASN A 149 -12.86 -14.76 -3.22
C ASN A 149 -12.07 -15.24 -4.44
N ASN A 150 -11.32 -16.32 -4.27
CA ASN A 150 -10.55 -17.05 -5.25
C ASN A 150 -9.48 -16.25 -5.99
N TYR A 151 -8.90 -15.26 -5.31
CA TYR A 151 -7.66 -14.62 -5.77
C TYR A 151 -6.44 -15.42 -5.32
N PHE A 152 -5.48 -15.57 -6.23
CA PHE A 152 -4.15 -16.09 -5.94
C PHE A 152 -3.26 -14.94 -5.47
N ILE A 153 -2.89 -14.91 -4.19
CA ILE A 153 -2.23 -13.74 -3.60
C ILE A 153 -0.78 -14.02 -3.20
N LYS A 154 0.09 -13.03 -3.43
CA LYS A 154 1.42 -12.90 -2.81
C LYS A 154 1.44 -11.63 -1.97
N TRP A 155 2.17 -11.64 -0.86
CA TRP A 155 2.42 -10.44 -0.06
C TRP A 155 3.88 -10.31 0.32
N LYS A 156 4.34 -9.07 0.48
CA LYS A 156 5.70 -8.77 0.94
C LYS A 156 5.76 -7.40 1.62
N VAL A 157 6.56 -7.28 2.67
CA VAL A 157 6.94 -5.98 3.25
C VAL A 157 8.15 -5.43 2.52
N LEU A 158 8.01 -4.27 1.91
CA LEU A 158 9.10 -3.58 1.20
C LEU A 158 9.39 -2.24 1.85
N ASN A 159 10.66 -1.83 1.79
CA ASN A 159 11.13 -0.55 2.31
C ASN A 159 11.48 0.42 1.17
N GLY A 160 11.07 1.68 1.27
CA GLY A 160 11.35 2.72 0.27
C GLY A 160 12.83 2.83 -0.13
N LYS A 161 13.74 2.75 0.84
CA LYS A 161 15.19 2.79 0.59
C LYS A 161 15.77 1.57 -0.11
N ASP A 162 15.19 0.39 0.11
CA ASP A 162 15.75 -0.87 -0.39
C ASP A 162 15.10 -1.29 -1.72
N TYR A 163 13.89 -0.81 -2.01
CA TYR A 163 13.13 -1.21 -3.20
C TYR A 163 12.74 -0.04 -4.10
N GLY A 164 12.83 1.20 -3.64
CA GLY A 164 12.43 2.39 -4.42
C GLY A 164 13.58 3.32 -4.80
N ASN A 165 14.80 3.07 -4.32
CA ASN A 165 15.92 4.02 -4.43
C ASN A 165 15.53 5.43 -3.93
N ILE A 166 14.78 5.50 -2.83
CA ILE A 166 14.39 6.75 -2.18
C ILE A 166 14.97 6.75 -0.77
N PRO A 167 15.64 7.82 -0.31
CA PRO A 167 16.28 7.86 1.02
C PRO A 167 15.23 8.06 2.12
N GLN A 168 14.28 7.13 2.21
CA GLN A 168 13.24 7.10 3.22
C GLN A 168 13.13 5.69 3.80
N ASN A 169 13.25 5.58 5.12
CA ASN A 169 12.96 4.35 5.85
C ASN A 169 11.45 4.24 6.10
N ARG A 170 10.74 3.67 5.12
CA ARG A 170 9.28 3.44 5.14
C ARG A 170 8.98 2.02 4.71
N GLU A 171 8.68 1.18 5.70
CA GLU A 171 8.27 -0.21 5.49
C GLU A 171 6.75 -0.32 5.38
N ARG A 172 6.28 -0.98 4.33
CA ARG A 172 4.86 -1.20 4.02
C ARG A 172 4.64 -2.60 3.51
N ILE A 173 3.51 -3.19 3.88
CA ILE A 173 3.08 -4.46 3.31
C ILE A 173 2.32 -4.17 2.02
N TYR A 174 2.64 -4.95 0.99
CA TYR A 174 1.94 -4.95 -0.28
C TYR A 174 1.34 -6.33 -0.48
N ILE A 175 0.09 -6.39 -0.92
CA ILE A 175 -0.61 -7.62 -1.29
C ILE A 175 -1.01 -7.47 -2.75
N VAL A 176 -0.58 -8.42 -3.57
CA VAL A 176 -0.95 -8.50 -4.98
C VAL A 176 -1.68 -9.80 -5.20
N GLY A 177 -2.84 -9.74 -5.84
CA GLY A 177 -3.65 -10.90 -6.15
C GLY A 177 -4.05 -10.95 -7.61
N PHE A 178 -4.22 -12.14 -8.13
CA PHE A 178 -4.63 -12.39 -9.51
C PHE A 178 -5.81 -13.33 -9.57
N ASP A 179 -6.64 -13.18 -10.59
CA ASP A 179 -7.79 -14.06 -10.86
C ASP A 179 -7.38 -15.37 -11.55
N THR A 180 -6.11 -15.50 -11.96
CA THR A 180 -5.54 -16.69 -12.57
C THR A 180 -4.28 -17.15 -11.86
N LYS A 181 -4.10 -18.46 -11.78
CA LYS A 181 -2.90 -19.09 -11.23
C LYS A 181 -1.65 -18.77 -12.07
N GLU A 182 -1.80 -18.65 -13.38
CA GLU A 182 -0.69 -18.36 -14.30
C GLU A 182 -0.12 -16.95 -14.09
N ALA A 183 -0.96 -15.91 -14.03
CA ALA A 183 -0.47 -14.55 -13.73
C ALA A 183 0.20 -14.49 -12.34
N TYR A 184 -0.38 -15.19 -11.36
CA TYR A 184 0.22 -15.33 -10.03
C TYR A 184 1.61 -15.99 -10.05
N ASP A 185 1.79 -17.04 -10.87
CA ASP A 185 3.07 -17.75 -11.00
C ASP A 185 4.13 -16.90 -11.71
N LEU A 186 3.71 -16.05 -12.65
CA LEU A 186 4.59 -15.13 -13.39
C LEU A 186 4.99 -13.89 -12.58
N PHE A 187 4.17 -13.49 -11.60
CA PHE A 187 4.43 -12.33 -10.77
C PHE A 187 5.44 -12.62 -9.67
N GLU A 188 6.45 -11.78 -9.53
CA GLU A 188 7.31 -11.73 -8.35
C GLU A 188 7.40 -10.29 -7.84
N PHE A 189 7.57 -10.11 -6.53
CA PHE A 189 7.89 -8.78 -6.01
C PHE A 189 9.26 -8.33 -6.51
N PRO A 190 9.47 -7.02 -6.70
CA PRO A 190 10.74 -6.53 -7.21
C PRO A 190 11.89 -6.83 -6.25
N GLU A 191 13.06 -7.15 -6.80
CA GLU A 191 14.29 -7.35 -6.03
C GLU A 191 14.81 -6.05 -5.40
N GLU A 192 15.65 -6.18 -4.36
CA GLU A 192 16.31 -5.03 -3.75
C GLU A 192 17.24 -4.32 -4.74
N ILE A 193 17.32 -3.01 -4.58
CA ILE A 193 18.22 -2.14 -5.33
C ILE A 193 19.05 -1.30 -4.37
N LYS A 194 20.29 -1.02 -4.77
CA LYS A 194 21.18 -0.18 -3.98
C LYS A 194 20.61 1.24 -3.91
N LEU A 195 20.53 1.78 -2.69
CA LEU A 195 20.26 3.21 -2.48
C LEU A 195 21.44 4.03 -3.02
N THR A 196 21.16 4.82 -4.05
CA THR A 196 22.08 5.76 -4.71
C THR A 196 21.59 7.20 -4.61
N THR A 197 20.27 7.40 -4.44
CA THR A 197 19.68 8.71 -4.16
C THR A 197 19.96 9.11 -2.72
N SER A 198 20.49 10.32 -2.54
CA SER A 198 20.88 10.92 -1.26
C SER A 198 19.82 11.92 -0.77
N LEU A 199 19.98 12.40 0.47
CA LEU A 199 19.11 13.46 1.02
C LEU A 199 19.14 14.72 0.15
N GLN A 200 20.30 15.06 -0.46
CA GLN A 200 20.46 16.30 -1.24
C GLN A 200 19.71 16.23 -2.58
N ASP A 201 19.40 15.03 -3.06
CA ASP A 201 18.63 14.84 -4.30
C ASP A 201 17.13 15.11 -4.09
N VAL A 202 16.65 15.01 -2.85
CA VAL A 202 15.21 15.08 -2.51
C VAL A 202 14.83 16.25 -1.61
N ILE A 203 15.80 16.86 -0.92
CA ILE A 203 15.64 18.02 -0.02
C ILE A 203 16.59 19.13 -0.48
N ASN A 204 16.12 20.38 -0.47
CA ASN A 204 16.97 21.52 -0.84
C ASN A 204 17.54 22.22 0.40
N PHE A 205 18.81 21.96 0.71
CA PHE A 205 19.46 22.51 1.91
C PHE A 205 19.86 23.99 1.78
N GLY A 206 19.95 24.51 0.55
CA GLY A 206 20.42 25.87 0.26
C GLY A 206 19.31 26.90 0.02
N ASP A 207 18.07 26.47 -0.21
CA ASP A 207 16.96 27.39 -0.47
C ASP A 207 16.62 28.25 0.75
N LYS A 208 16.46 29.56 0.49
CA LYS A 208 15.89 30.49 1.45
C LYS A 208 14.36 30.43 1.36
N LEU A 209 13.74 29.96 2.43
CA LEU A 209 12.29 29.76 2.51
C LEU A 209 11.61 30.83 3.37
N ASP A 210 10.29 30.79 3.44
CA ASP A 210 9.51 31.63 4.35
C ASP A 210 9.83 31.32 5.83
N GLU A 211 9.78 32.36 6.67
CA GLU A 211 10.06 32.27 8.11
C GLU A 211 9.21 31.24 8.87
N VAL A 212 8.06 30.84 8.32
CA VAL A 212 7.17 29.82 8.91
C VAL A 212 7.80 28.41 8.98
N TYR A 213 8.86 28.18 8.20
CA TYR A 213 9.59 26.90 8.19
C TYR A 213 10.75 26.88 9.17
N TYR A 214 11.26 28.04 9.59
CA TYR A 214 12.44 28.14 10.44
C TYR A 214 12.09 28.12 11.92
N TYR A 215 12.98 27.50 12.69
CA TYR A 215 13.02 27.61 14.14
C TYR A 215 14.01 28.70 14.50
N ARG A 216 13.65 29.56 15.46
CA ARG A 216 14.43 30.76 15.82
C ARG A 216 14.54 30.91 17.33
N GLU A 217 15.65 31.50 17.75
CA GLU A 217 15.86 31.94 19.12
C GLU A 217 14.73 32.88 19.55
N GLY A 218 14.20 32.67 20.76
CA GLY A 218 13.07 33.43 21.30
C GLY A 218 11.69 33.15 20.67
N LYS A 219 11.60 32.39 19.56
CA LYS A 219 10.29 31.98 18.97
C LYS A 219 9.79 30.65 19.52
N GLN A 220 10.69 29.71 19.80
CA GLN A 220 10.36 28.40 20.38
C GLN A 220 11.12 28.19 21.68
N ASN A 221 10.42 27.82 22.75
CA ASN A 221 11.00 27.57 24.07
C ASN A 221 12.03 26.42 24.10
N PHE A 222 12.09 25.61 23.03
CA PHE A 222 13.00 24.48 22.88
C PHE A 222 14.09 24.72 21.82
N TYR A 223 14.24 25.96 21.33
CA TYR A 223 15.22 26.26 20.29
C TYR A 223 16.66 25.98 20.71
N ASP A 224 17.03 26.29 21.96
CA ASP A 224 18.40 26.07 22.45
C ASP A 224 18.79 24.59 22.40
N GLN A 225 17.84 23.71 22.70
CA GLN A 225 18.04 22.26 22.58
C GLN A 225 18.17 21.83 21.11
N LEU A 226 17.34 22.37 20.21
CA LEU A 226 17.50 22.12 18.78
C LEU A 226 18.89 22.56 18.28
N LYS A 227 19.33 23.75 18.66
CA LYS A 227 20.64 24.30 18.27
C LYS A 227 21.81 23.44 18.77
N PHE A 228 21.67 22.81 19.93
CA PHE A 228 22.68 21.92 20.49
C PHE A 228 22.70 20.54 19.82
N GLU A 229 21.54 19.97 19.48
CA GLU A 229 21.43 18.58 19.00
C GLU A 229 21.42 18.46 17.46
N VAL A 230 20.95 19.47 16.73
CA VAL A 230 20.88 19.46 15.25
C VAL A 230 22.21 19.94 14.67
N THR A 231 23.13 19.01 14.44
CA THR A 231 24.54 19.33 14.14
C THR A 231 25.05 18.80 12.79
N SER A 232 24.29 17.93 12.12
CA SER A 232 24.70 17.30 10.85
C SER A 232 23.66 17.46 9.74
N GLN A 233 24.12 17.56 8.50
CA GLN A 233 23.28 17.50 7.30
C GLN A 233 23.09 16.07 6.78
N ASP A 234 23.88 15.11 7.26
CA ASP A 234 23.80 13.70 6.84
C ASP A 234 22.61 12.97 7.48
N THR A 235 21.88 13.63 8.37
CA THR A 235 20.72 13.07 9.06
C THR A 235 19.61 14.10 9.16
N VAL A 236 18.41 13.60 9.44
CA VAL A 236 17.25 14.45 9.73
C VAL A 236 16.81 14.23 11.16
N TYR A 237 16.27 15.28 11.77
CA TYR A 237 15.89 15.30 13.17
C TYR A 237 14.38 15.41 13.33
N GLN A 238 13.83 15.11 14.51
CA GLN A 238 12.43 15.38 14.84
C GLN A 238 12.33 15.91 16.27
N TRP A 239 11.52 16.94 16.50
CA TRP A 239 11.17 17.33 17.87
C TRP A 239 10.08 16.41 18.42
N ARG A 240 10.41 15.61 19.43
CA ARG A 240 9.51 14.61 20.01
C ARG A 240 9.15 14.98 21.43
N ARG A 241 8.02 15.67 21.59
CA ARG A 241 7.45 16.14 22.88
C ARG A 241 8.40 17.06 23.67
N GLN A 242 9.51 16.52 24.16
CA GLN A 242 10.49 17.16 25.04
C GLN A 242 11.96 16.86 24.67
N TYR A 243 12.23 16.18 23.54
CA TYR A 243 13.61 15.86 23.13
C TYR A 243 13.77 15.90 21.61
N VAL A 244 15.02 16.07 21.13
CA VAL A 244 15.33 15.92 19.71
C VAL A 244 15.68 14.47 19.42
N ARG A 245 15.05 13.92 18.40
CA ARG A 245 15.39 12.60 17.88
C ARG A 245 16.23 12.75 16.63
N GLU A 246 17.49 12.37 16.71
CA GLU A 246 18.32 12.08 15.53
C GLU A 246 17.85 10.78 14.88
N ASN A 247 17.61 10.80 13.56
CA ASN A 247 17.22 9.59 12.83
C ASN A 247 18.45 8.88 12.24
N LYS A 248 18.19 7.74 11.60
CA LYS A 248 19.24 6.98 10.92
C LYS A 248 19.87 7.84 9.83
N ASN A 249 21.20 7.90 9.84
CA ASN A 249 21.99 8.64 8.85
C ASN A 249 21.61 8.24 7.41
N GLY A 250 21.55 9.23 6.52
CA GLY A 250 21.30 9.10 5.09
C GLY A 250 19.84 8.90 4.70
N VAL A 251 18.90 8.81 5.65
CA VAL A 251 17.49 8.54 5.35
C VAL A 251 16.51 9.36 6.19
N VAL A 252 15.40 9.74 5.57
CA VAL A 252 14.23 10.32 6.24
C VAL A 252 13.45 9.20 6.95
N PRO A 253 13.00 9.37 8.20
CA PRO A 253 12.12 8.39 8.83
C PRO A 253 10.77 8.31 8.09
N THR A 254 9.98 7.29 8.43
CA THR A 254 8.59 7.20 7.94
C THR A 254 7.84 8.49 8.27
N LEU A 255 7.37 9.19 7.25
CA LEU A 255 6.46 10.33 7.41
C LEU A 255 5.09 9.86 7.89
N THR A 256 4.48 10.59 8.81
CA THR A 256 3.23 10.20 9.47
C THR A 256 2.17 11.30 9.35
N ALA A 257 0.89 10.92 9.22
CA ALA A 257 -0.19 11.88 9.05
C ALA A 257 -0.35 12.87 10.22
N ASN A 258 0.10 12.48 11.42
CA ASN A 258 0.12 13.33 12.61
C ASN A 258 1.10 14.53 12.52
N MET A 259 1.92 14.62 11.47
CA MET A 259 2.65 15.83 11.13
C MET A 259 1.70 17.01 10.86
N GLY A 260 0.50 16.71 10.36
CA GLY A 260 -0.53 17.70 10.08
C GLY A 260 -1.37 18.15 11.29
N THR A 261 -1.28 17.44 12.42
CA THR A 261 -2.19 17.62 13.57
C THR A 261 -1.55 18.41 14.72
N GLY A 262 -0.58 19.29 14.42
CA GLY A 262 0.06 20.16 15.40
C GLY A 262 1.20 19.53 16.22
N GLY A 263 1.63 18.32 15.90
CA GLY A 263 2.87 17.76 16.45
C GLY A 263 4.09 18.26 15.67
N HIS A 264 5.17 18.64 16.35
CA HIS A 264 6.46 18.96 15.71
C HIS A 264 7.20 17.70 15.18
N ASN A 265 6.43 16.79 14.57
CA ASN A 265 6.93 15.54 14.01
C ASN A 265 7.43 15.69 12.56
N VAL A 266 7.25 16.87 11.95
CA VAL A 266 7.84 17.15 10.64
C VAL A 266 9.36 17.06 10.78
N PRO A 267 10.06 16.31 9.91
CA PRO A 267 11.51 16.24 9.97
C PRO A 267 12.17 17.61 9.86
N LEU A 268 13.23 17.80 10.63
CA LEU A 268 14.04 18.99 10.73
C LEU A 268 15.41 18.74 10.09
N ILE A 269 15.97 19.76 9.49
CA ILE A 269 17.30 19.74 8.86
C ILE A 269 18.12 20.94 9.31
N LEU A 270 19.43 20.81 9.18
CA LEU A 270 20.39 21.92 9.24
C LEU A 270 20.65 22.42 7.81
N THR A 271 20.34 23.66 7.50
CA THR A 271 20.56 24.24 6.16
C THR A 271 22.05 24.53 5.91
N ASP A 272 22.40 24.83 4.65
CA ASP A 272 23.78 25.24 4.28
C ASP A 272 24.20 26.55 4.96
N SER A 273 23.23 27.39 5.35
CA SER A 273 23.42 28.61 6.14
C SER A 273 23.56 28.36 7.66
N GLY A 274 23.49 27.11 8.11
CA GLY A 274 23.53 26.75 9.53
C GLY A 274 22.24 27.05 10.30
N GLU A 275 21.12 27.20 9.60
CA GLU A 275 19.81 27.45 10.19
C GLU A 275 19.01 26.16 10.35
N ILE A 276 18.10 26.10 11.33
CA ILE A 276 17.26 24.92 11.56
C ILE A 276 15.86 25.18 11.00
N ARG A 277 15.41 24.29 10.13
CA ARG A 277 14.04 24.35 9.57
C ARG A 277 13.42 22.97 9.45
N LYS A 278 12.09 22.95 9.37
CA LYS A 278 11.34 21.74 8.97
C LYS A 278 11.32 21.58 7.45
N LEU A 279 11.12 20.36 6.99
CA LEU A 279 10.83 20.07 5.57
C LEU A 279 9.54 20.79 5.14
N THR A 280 9.52 21.33 3.93
CA THR A 280 8.31 21.86 3.30
C THR A 280 7.37 20.72 2.87
N PRO A 281 6.08 20.98 2.65
CA PRO A 281 5.20 19.95 2.08
C PRO A 281 5.71 19.38 0.77
N LYS A 282 6.25 20.22 -0.13
CA LYS A 282 6.83 19.76 -1.39
C LYS A 282 7.99 18.79 -1.17
N GLU A 283 8.90 19.11 -0.24
CA GLU A 283 9.99 18.21 0.13
C GLU A 283 9.46 16.90 0.72
N THR A 284 8.37 16.91 1.50
CA THR A 284 7.77 15.67 2.02
C THR A 284 7.17 14.76 0.94
N PHE A 285 6.78 15.31 -0.23
CA PHE A 285 6.41 14.51 -1.39
C PHE A 285 7.65 14.06 -2.19
N ASN A 286 8.66 14.92 -2.34
CA ASN A 286 9.93 14.56 -3.00
C ASN A 286 10.62 13.37 -2.29
N VAL A 287 10.64 13.34 -0.96
CA VAL A 287 11.21 12.22 -0.18
C VAL A 287 10.39 10.93 -0.23
N GLN A 288 9.28 10.94 -0.97
CA GLN A 288 8.47 9.77 -1.31
C GLN A 288 8.52 9.45 -2.81
N GLY A 289 9.40 10.13 -3.55
CA GLY A 289 9.63 9.89 -4.98
C GLY A 289 8.54 10.44 -5.90
N TYR A 290 7.74 11.41 -5.45
CA TYR A 290 6.85 12.13 -6.34
C TYR A 290 7.66 12.95 -7.37
N PRO A 291 7.16 13.08 -8.61
CA PRO A 291 7.85 13.82 -9.64
C PRO A 291 7.92 15.31 -9.28
N LYS A 292 8.95 16.00 -9.78
CA LYS A 292 9.11 17.44 -9.59
C LYS A 292 7.89 18.23 -10.09
N SER A 293 7.19 17.73 -11.12
CA SER A 293 5.96 18.29 -11.66
C SER A 293 4.72 18.15 -10.77
N PHE A 294 4.76 17.34 -9.69
CA PHE A 294 3.64 17.21 -8.76
C PHE A 294 3.27 18.55 -8.13
N LYS A 295 2.02 18.97 -8.28
CA LYS A 295 1.55 20.28 -7.88
C LYS A 295 0.98 20.24 -6.46
N ILE A 296 1.28 21.27 -5.69
CA ILE A 296 0.69 21.52 -4.38
C ILE A 296 -0.48 22.50 -4.56
N PRO A 297 -1.70 22.21 -4.07
CA PRO A 297 -2.83 23.11 -4.24
C PRO A 297 -2.70 24.39 -3.42
N GLU A 298 -3.11 25.51 -4.01
CA GLU A 298 -3.28 26.77 -3.30
C GLU A 298 -4.46 26.69 -2.33
N GLY A 299 -4.42 27.47 -1.24
CA GLY A 299 -5.50 27.53 -0.25
C GLY A 299 -5.59 26.33 0.70
N VAL A 300 -4.81 25.27 0.49
CA VAL A 300 -4.69 24.14 1.44
C VAL A 300 -3.60 24.44 2.47
N SER A 301 -3.92 24.28 3.75
CA SER A 301 -2.94 24.56 4.81
C SER A 301 -1.79 23.57 4.81
N ASN A 302 -0.60 24.02 5.24
CA ASN A 302 0.57 23.14 5.43
C ASN A 302 0.25 21.92 6.29
N GLY A 303 -0.60 22.07 7.31
CA GLY A 303 -1.05 20.95 8.15
C GLY A 303 -1.76 19.86 7.33
N GLN A 304 -2.69 20.23 6.47
CA GLN A 304 -3.37 19.25 5.60
C GLN A 304 -2.41 18.63 4.59
N LEU A 305 -1.49 19.41 4.01
CA LEU A 305 -0.50 18.87 3.07
C LEU A 305 0.46 17.88 3.74
N TYR A 306 0.90 18.13 4.98
CA TYR A 306 1.70 17.17 5.73
C TYR A 306 0.91 15.92 6.12
N LYS A 307 -0.40 16.04 6.42
CA LYS A 307 -1.28 14.89 6.64
C LYS A 307 -1.33 14.01 5.39
N GLN A 308 -1.55 14.63 4.23
CA GLN A 308 -1.57 13.96 2.92
C GLN A 308 -0.24 13.26 2.63
N ALA A 309 0.89 13.96 2.77
CA ALA A 309 2.21 13.36 2.57
C ALA A 309 2.46 12.19 3.54
N GLY A 310 2.02 12.28 4.80
CA GLY A 310 2.17 11.19 5.76
C GLY A 310 1.38 9.92 5.42
N ASN A 311 0.18 10.08 4.84
CA ASN A 311 -0.69 8.99 4.39
C ASN A 311 -0.30 8.42 3.02
N SER A 312 0.52 9.11 2.26
CA SER A 312 0.95 8.71 0.92
C SER A 312 1.86 7.46 0.91
N VAL A 313 2.23 7.00 -0.28
CA VAL A 313 3.14 5.89 -0.54
C VAL A 313 4.46 6.35 -1.16
N VAL A 314 5.45 5.44 -1.24
CA VAL A 314 6.71 5.65 -1.99
C VAL A 314 6.48 5.27 -3.45
N VAL A 315 6.26 6.26 -4.30
CA VAL A 315 5.84 6.08 -5.71
C VAL A 315 6.77 5.13 -6.48
N PRO A 316 8.12 5.23 -6.36
CA PRO A 316 9.01 4.30 -7.06
C PRO A 316 8.88 2.82 -6.65
N VAL A 317 8.52 2.53 -5.40
CA VAL A 317 8.24 1.14 -4.98
C VAL A 317 6.99 0.63 -5.69
N ILE A 318 5.93 1.45 -5.71
CA ILE A 318 4.68 1.11 -6.40
C ILE A 318 4.93 0.86 -7.88
N LYS A 319 5.66 1.75 -8.55
CA LYS A 319 6.00 1.63 -9.97
C LYS A 319 6.66 0.29 -10.27
N ARG A 320 7.67 -0.11 -9.50
CA ARG A 320 8.38 -1.39 -9.71
C ARG A 320 7.49 -2.60 -9.47
N ILE A 321 6.54 -2.53 -8.53
CA ILE A 321 5.54 -3.60 -8.38
C ILE A 321 4.61 -3.62 -9.59
N ALA A 322 4.13 -2.45 -10.02
CA ALA A 322 3.24 -2.31 -11.15
C ALA A 322 3.87 -2.80 -12.47
N GLU A 323 5.17 -2.61 -12.68
CA GLU A 323 5.92 -3.18 -13.81
C GLU A 323 5.81 -4.71 -13.82
N ASN A 324 5.97 -5.35 -12.67
CA ASN A 324 5.85 -6.81 -12.54
C ASN A 324 4.39 -7.29 -12.65
N VAL A 325 3.42 -6.52 -12.15
CA VAL A 325 1.98 -6.80 -12.35
C VAL A 325 1.62 -6.73 -13.83
N ALA A 326 2.07 -5.69 -14.53
CA ALA A 326 1.83 -5.54 -15.96
C ALA A 326 2.42 -6.72 -16.74
N LYS A 327 3.67 -7.09 -16.46
CA LYS A 327 4.31 -8.27 -17.07
C LYS A 327 3.46 -9.54 -16.86
N ALA A 328 3.05 -9.81 -15.62
CA ALA A 328 2.23 -10.98 -15.29
C ALA A 328 0.88 -10.99 -16.04
N LEU A 329 0.18 -9.85 -16.08
CA LEU A 329 -1.08 -9.72 -16.82
C LEU A 329 -0.89 -9.77 -18.34
N ASN A 330 0.26 -9.32 -18.83
CA ASN A 330 0.57 -9.27 -20.25
C ASN A 330 0.91 -10.65 -20.80
N ASP A 331 1.66 -11.44 -20.02
CA ASP A 331 2.16 -12.76 -20.41
C ASP A 331 1.14 -13.88 -20.12
N SER A 332 0.24 -13.69 -19.14
CA SER A 332 -0.80 -14.69 -18.84
C SER A 332 -1.90 -14.74 -19.90
N GLN A 333 -2.25 -15.98 -20.30
CA GLN A 333 -3.35 -16.33 -21.22
C GLN A 333 -4.43 -17.18 -20.54
N GLY A 334 -4.29 -17.47 -19.25
CA GLY A 334 -5.21 -18.24 -18.44
C GLY A 334 -6.62 -17.64 -18.40
N GLN A 335 -7.62 -18.52 -18.27
CA GLN A 335 -8.98 -18.09 -18.03
C GLN A 335 -9.18 -17.77 -16.54
N SER A 336 -9.97 -16.74 -16.27
CA SER A 336 -10.33 -16.34 -14.91
C SER A 336 -10.86 -17.52 -14.10
N GLN A 337 -10.36 -17.67 -12.88
CA GLN A 337 -10.72 -18.76 -11.98
C GLN A 337 -11.66 -18.31 -10.86
N LEU A 338 -12.20 -17.09 -10.88
CA LEU A 338 -13.00 -16.53 -9.76
C LEU A 338 -14.27 -17.34 -9.40
N ASN A 339 -14.70 -18.29 -10.23
CA ASN A 339 -15.81 -19.16 -9.93
C ASN A 339 -15.51 -20.05 -8.71
N ARG A 340 -16.42 -20.06 -7.74
CA ARG A 340 -16.33 -20.82 -6.49
C ARG A 340 -17.29 -22.00 -6.57
N SER A 341 -16.79 -23.23 -6.44
CA SER A 341 -17.59 -24.46 -6.60
C SER A 341 -17.58 -25.31 -5.33
N GLY A 342 -18.22 -24.84 -4.27
CA GLY A 342 -18.29 -25.56 -2.99
C GLY A 342 -18.65 -24.64 -1.83
N LYS A 343 -18.89 -25.26 -0.67
CA LYS A 343 -19.17 -24.54 0.60
C LYS A 343 -17.91 -24.30 1.43
N PHE A 344 -16.87 -25.10 1.22
CA PHE A 344 -15.62 -25.04 1.96
C PHE A 344 -14.46 -24.81 1.01
N ALA A 345 -13.54 -23.95 1.42
CA ALA A 345 -12.32 -23.66 0.68
C ALA A 345 -11.11 -24.34 1.35
N ILE A 346 -10.36 -25.14 0.59
CA ILE A 346 -9.07 -25.68 1.03
C ILE A 346 -8.00 -24.68 0.65
N ILE A 347 -7.55 -23.88 1.61
CA ILE A 347 -6.61 -22.78 1.40
C ILE A 347 -5.19 -23.28 1.65
N TYR A 348 -4.33 -23.15 0.65
CA TYR A 348 -2.89 -23.30 0.80
C TYR A 348 -2.29 -21.97 1.29
N THR A 349 -1.38 -22.04 2.26
CA THR A 349 -0.62 -20.88 2.72
C THR A 349 0.84 -21.25 2.89
N LYS A 350 1.73 -20.43 2.32
CA LYS A 350 3.17 -20.45 2.60
C LYS A 350 3.63 -19.09 3.07
N MET A 351 4.33 -19.05 4.20
CA MET A 351 4.87 -17.86 4.81
C MET A 351 6.38 -18.00 4.92
N ASN A 352 7.12 -17.02 4.41
CA ASN A 352 8.56 -16.87 4.57
C ASN A 352 8.80 -15.84 5.69
N GLY A 353 8.75 -16.32 6.93
CA GLY A 353 8.66 -15.46 8.10
C GLY A 353 7.32 -14.71 8.18
N GLN A 354 7.30 -13.59 8.91
CA GLN A 354 6.05 -12.82 9.12
C GLN A 354 5.69 -11.92 7.92
N PHE A 355 6.68 -11.51 7.14
CA PHE A 355 6.56 -10.36 6.24
C PHE A 355 6.48 -10.71 4.76
N GLU A 356 6.53 -11.99 4.40
CA GLU A 356 6.45 -12.44 3.02
C GLU A 356 5.69 -13.76 2.95
N GLY A 357 4.95 -13.97 1.88
CA GLY A 357 4.31 -15.26 1.63
C GLY A 357 3.30 -15.22 0.50
N GLN A 358 2.56 -16.30 0.41
CA GLN A 358 1.58 -16.54 -0.62
C GLN A 358 0.43 -17.41 -0.12
N SER A 359 -0.75 -17.23 -0.70
CA SER A 359 -1.91 -18.01 -0.35
C SER A 359 -2.90 -18.06 -1.51
N TYR A 360 -3.58 -19.19 -1.65
CA TYR A 360 -4.62 -19.41 -2.67
C TYR A 360 -5.47 -20.62 -2.29
N VAL A 361 -6.68 -20.70 -2.86
CA VAL A 361 -7.51 -21.90 -2.74
C VAL A 361 -6.98 -22.97 -3.67
N LYS A 362 -6.71 -24.15 -3.12
CA LYS A 362 -6.30 -25.34 -3.89
C LYS A 362 -7.51 -26.04 -4.51
N ASP A 363 -8.58 -26.20 -3.73
CA ASP A 363 -9.84 -26.79 -4.18
C ASP A 363 -11.02 -26.25 -3.35
N PHE A 364 -12.21 -26.22 -3.95
CA PHE A 364 -13.49 -26.05 -3.26
C PHE A 364 -14.20 -27.40 -3.12
N VAL A 365 -14.82 -27.65 -1.97
CA VAL A 365 -15.55 -28.89 -1.67
C VAL A 365 -16.88 -28.61 -0.96
N ASN A 366 -17.76 -29.61 -0.87
CA ASN A 366 -19.13 -29.42 -0.34
C ASN A 366 -19.27 -29.75 1.14
N SER A 367 -18.31 -30.47 1.73
CA SER A 367 -18.29 -30.80 3.16
C SER A 367 -16.88 -30.76 3.76
N TYR A 368 -16.81 -30.62 5.08
CA TYR A 368 -15.54 -30.67 5.81
C TYR A 368 -14.83 -32.03 5.68
N ASP A 369 -15.59 -33.14 5.69
CA ASP A 369 -15.02 -34.48 5.50
C ASP A 369 -14.38 -34.64 4.11
N GLN A 370 -15.03 -34.12 3.06
CA GLN A 370 -14.43 -34.07 1.72
C GLN A 370 -13.14 -33.25 1.71
N ALA A 371 -13.07 -32.16 2.48
CA ALA A 371 -11.85 -31.37 2.58
C ALA A 371 -10.70 -32.19 3.20
N LEU A 372 -10.98 -32.93 4.27
CA LEU A 372 -9.99 -33.80 4.92
C LEU A 372 -9.50 -34.92 4.00
N GLU A 373 -10.40 -35.56 3.25
CA GLU A 373 -10.04 -36.59 2.26
C GLU A 373 -9.20 -36.01 1.13
N LYS A 374 -9.59 -34.85 0.61
CA LYS A 374 -8.89 -34.16 -0.47
C LYS A 374 -7.48 -33.72 -0.02
N ILE A 375 -7.33 -33.18 1.19
CA ILE A 375 -6.01 -32.82 1.74
C ILE A 375 -5.10 -34.05 1.85
N LYS A 376 -5.62 -35.18 2.35
CA LYS A 376 -4.86 -36.44 2.39
C LYS A 376 -4.41 -36.90 1.00
N SER A 377 -5.23 -36.66 -0.03
CA SER A 377 -4.91 -37.05 -1.41
C SER A 377 -3.78 -36.24 -2.06
N TYR A 378 -3.39 -35.10 -1.48
CA TYR A 378 -2.29 -34.29 -2.02
C TYR A 378 -0.91 -34.91 -1.78
N ASP A 379 -0.78 -35.77 -0.77
CA ASP A 379 0.46 -36.52 -0.45
C ASP A 379 1.73 -35.65 -0.35
N ASP A 380 1.60 -34.41 0.14
CA ASP A 380 2.71 -33.45 0.28
C ASP A 380 3.20 -33.29 1.72
N GLY A 381 2.56 -33.98 2.67
CA GLY A 381 2.93 -33.96 4.09
C GLY A 381 2.67 -32.65 4.82
N LEU A 382 1.96 -31.69 4.22
CA LEU A 382 1.68 -30.39 4.85
C LEU A 382 0.65 -30.51 5.97
N ALA A 383 0.84 -29.73 7.03
CA ALA A 383 -0.06 -29.72 8.17
C ALA A 383 -1.39 -29.01 7.84
N LEU A 384 -2.49 -29.49 8.44
CA LEU A 384 -3.75 -28.75 8.51
C LEU A 384 -3.75 -27.92 9.81
N LEU A 385 -3.88 -26.60 9.70
CA LEU A 385 -3.93 -25.70 10.85
C LEU A 385 -5.34 -25.13 11.05
N SER A 386 -5.78 -25.13 12.30
CA SER A 386 -6.93 -24.33 12.71
C SER A 386 -6.56 -22.84 12.81
N GLY A 387 -7.56 -21.97 12.89
CA GLY A 387 -7.34 -20.54 13.13
C GLY A 387 -6.59 -20.26 14.44
N GLU A 388 -6.83 -21.05 15.49
CA GLU A 388 -6.11 -20.93 16.77
C GLU A 388 -4.65 -21.38 16.65
N ASP A 389 -4.38 -22.46 15.92
CA ASP A 389 -3.02 -22.97 15.72
C ASP A 389 -2.20 -21.97 14.90
N TYR A 390 -2.81 -21.36 13.88
CA TYR A 390 -2.18 -20.27 13.13
C TYR A 390 -1.72 -19.14 14.05
N LEU A 391 -2.60 -18.62 14.93
CA LEU A 391 -2.27 -17.51 15.82
C LEU A 391 -1.17 -17.86 16.84
N LYS A 392 -1.07 -19.13 17.24
CA LYS A 392 0.04 -19.62 18.09
C LYS A 392 1.36 -19.68 17.30
N LEU A 393 1.32 -20.12 16.05
CA LEU A 393 2.50 -20.34 15.22
C LEU A 393 3.07 -19.06 14.61
N VAL A 394 2.22 -18.12 14.17
CA VAL A 394 2.68 -16.85 13.58
C VAL A 394 3.52 -16.01 14.55
N LYS A 395 3.29 -16.17 15.86
CA LYS A 395 4.10 -15.56 16.93
C LYS A 395 5.54 -16.07 16.95
N LYS A 396 5.81 -17.28 16.46
CA LYS A 396 7.14 -17.89 16.42
C LYS A 396 8.00 -17.37 15.27
N ARG A 397 7.44 -16.57 14.34
CA ARG A 397 8.14 -15.86 13.25
C ARG A 397 9.00 -16.76 12.33
N GLY A 398 8.66 -18.04 12.22
CA GLY A 398 9.34 -18.99 11.35
C GLY A 398 8.69 -19.08 9.97
N ASN A 399 9.30 -19.89 9.10
CA ASN A 399 8.66 -20.31 7.85
C ASN A 399 7.53 -21.28 8.18
N LEU A 400 6.37 -21.10 7.56
CA LEU A 400 5.19 -21.92 7.76
C LEU A 400 4.60 -22.29 6.41
N GLU A 401 4.28 -23.56 6.21
CA GLU A 401 3.60 -24.05 5.01
C GLU A 401 2.52 -25.03 5.44
N PHE A 402 1.26 -24.75 5.11
CA PHE A 402 0.12 -25.45 5.67
C PHE A 402 -1.15 -25.28 4.84
N TYR A 403 -2.14 -26.13 5.14
CA TYR A 403 -3.52 -25.99 4.70
C TYR A 403 -4.41 -25.46 5.82
N SER A 404 -5.45 -24.71 5.45
CA SER A 404 -6.59 -24.39 6.31
C SER A 404 -7.90 -24.65 5.57
N ILE A 405 -8.97 -24.94 6.31
CA ILE A 405 -10.32 -25.14 5.77
C ILE A 405 -11.20 -24.04 6.32
N ASN A 406 -11.84 -23.26 5.43
CA ASN A 406 -12.70 -22.14 5.80
C ASN A 406 -14.13 -22.27 5.30
#